data_AF-A0A2C5ZAN9-F1
#
_entry.id   AF-A0A2C5ZAN9-F1
#
_cell.length_a   1.000
_cell.length_b   1.000
_cell.length_c   1.000
_cell.angle_alpha   90.00
_cell.angle_beta   90.00
_cell.angle_gamma   90.00
#
_symmetry.space_group_name_H-M   'P 1'
#
loop_
_entity.id
_entity.type
_entity.pdbx_description
1 polymer ?
#
loop_
_entity_poly.entity_id
_entity_poly.type
_entity_poly.pdbx_seq_one_letter_code
_entity_poly.pdbx_strand_id
1 'polypeptide(L)'
;MAQTTPALEPENIFVRTQSRLLTPADVLFTRLAALRPGQTLTARDEALRARLVNLENYYFFYTVVDLLRPHFVNFVLMVLVTSPIWTDVHGSQWRTLSALAAACLAAMDIFIVKTYDHQSNSASIRLEDIDFFFWSMRCYRLVALAALNTMLAILIYLSCTNRAFITLPSPPERIEALTRSLLSVKSKMSAMGIVRNTALRDSELRSRSQAYWAHEVRLMSEVMEERDVVEGINNALSSRIDMQAVLKDADAYTQAVLQPLQSLTPDDAT
;
A
#
# COMPACT_ATOMS: atom_id res chain seq x y z
N MET A 1 37.39 64.11 26.47
CA MET A 1 38.37 63.02 26.31
C MET A 1 38.07 61.96 27.35
N ALA A 2 37.28 60.95 27.00
CA ALA A 2 36.92 59.87 27.91
C ALA A 2 37.98 58.76 27.80
N GLN A 3 38.76 58.56 28.87
CA GLN A 3 39.65 57.41 29.00
C GLN A 3 38.80 56.15 29.20
N THR A 4 38.72 55.32 28.17
CA THR A 4 38.15 53.96 28.26
C THR A 4 39.16 53.10 29.01
N THR A 5 38.80 52.65 30.22
CA THR A 5 39.62 51.76 31.05
C THR A 5 39.78 50.39 30.36
N PRO A 6 41.00 50.00 29.92
CA PRO A 6 41.23 48.77 29.14
C PRO A 6 41.11 47.47 29.96
N ALA A 7 40.72 47.55 31.23
CA ALA A 7 40.66 46.40 32.14
C ALA A 7 39.32 45.64 32.12
N LEU A 8 38.27 46.19 31.47
CA LEU A 8 36.91 45.63 31.49
C LEU A 8 36.36 45.21 30.13
N GLU A 9 37.11 45.37 29.03
CA GLU A 9 36.67 44.83 27.76
C GLU A 9 36.84 43.30 27.74
N PRO A 10 35.77 42.53 27.45
CA PRO A 10 35.88 41.09 27.32
C PRO A 10 36.85 40.77 26.18
N GLU A 11 37.90 40.01 26.52
CA GLU A 11 38.93 39.57 25.60
C GLU A 11 38.33 38.95 24.33
N ASN A 12 38.71 39.48 23.17
CA ASN A 12 38.29 38.94 21.88
C ASN A 12 39.15 37.72 21.51
N ILE A 13 38.61 36.53 21.80
CA ILE A 13 39.30 35.25 21.56
C ILE A 13 39.61 34.99 20.07
N PHE A 14 38.87 35.57 19.13
CA PHE A 14 39.09 35.38 17.69
C PHE A 14 40.32 36.17 17.23
N VAL A 15 40.44 37.43 17.65
CA VAL A 15 41.61 38.27 17.36
C VAL A 15 42.87 37.66 18.00
N ARG A 16 42.76 37.18 19.24
CA ARG A 16 43.88 36.57 19.96
C ARG A 16 44.37 35.27 19.33
N THR A 17 43.46 34.43 18.86
CA THR A 17 43.80 33.15 18.20
C THR A 17 44.02 33.29 16.69
N GLN A 18 43.90 34.50 16.12
CA GLN A 18 43.92 34.76 14.68
C GLN A 18 42.91 33.88 13.91
N SER A 19 41.78 33.58 14.53
CA SER A 19 40.75 32.70 13.99
C SER A 19 39.60 33.51 13.40
N ARG A 20 39.01 33.01 12.31
CA ARG A 20 37.81 33.59 11.70
C ARG A 20 36.56 33.17 12.48
N LEU A 21 35.46 33.91 12.34
CA LEU A 21 34.16 33.55 12.95
C LEU A 21 33.66 32.15 12.54
N LEU A 22 34.04 31.71 11.33
CA LEU A 22 33.69 30.39 10.78
C LEU A 22 34.64 29.27 11.25
N THR A 23 35.61 29.57 12.11
CA THR A 23 36.54 28.55 12.60
C THR A 23 35.78 27.61 13.54
N PRO A 24 35.87 26.27 13.36
CA PRO A 24 35.32 25.29 14.31
C PRO A 24 35.62 25.66 15.75
N ALA A 25 34.63 25.49 16.63
CA ALA A 25 34.81 25.71 18.06
C ALA A 25 36.01 24.92 18.59
N ASP A 26 36.17 23.65 18.22
CA ASP A 26 37.28 22.84 18.72
C ASP A 26 38.66 23.39 18.33
N VAL A 27 38.90 23.74 17.06
CA VAL A 27 40.19 24.31 16.64
C VAL A 27 40.44 25.67 17.28
N LEU A 28 39.39 26.50 17.43
CA LEU A 28 39.47 27.77 18.13
C LEU A 28 39.92 27.58 19.57
N PHE A 29 39.33 26.63 20.30
CA PHE A 29 39.67 26.35 21.69
C PHE A 29 40.99 25.59 21.84
N THR A 30 41.40 24.75 20.89
CA THR A 30 42.75 24.17 20.85
C THR A 30 43.81 25.26 20.70
N ARG A 31 43.61 26.22 19.79
CA ARG A 31 44.50 27.37 19.62
C ARG A 31 44.49 28.28 20.84
N LEU A 32 43.32 28.49 21.46
CA LEU A 32 43.21 29.28 22.67
C LEU A 32 43.97 28.62 23.84
N ALA A 33 43.85 27.31 24.01
CA ALA A 33 44.59 26.55 25.02
C ALA A 33 46.10 26.71 24.85
N ALA A 34 46.61 26.65 23.62
CA ALA A 34 48.03 26.85 23.33
C ALA A 34 48.57 28.24 23.71
N LEU A 35 47.71 29.26 23.75
CA LEU A 35 48.04 30.64 24.12
C LEU A 35 47.83 30.93 25.62
N ARG A 36 47.23 30.00 26.38
CA ARG A 36 46.98 30.15 27.82
C ARG A 36 48.17 29.64 28.63
N PRO A 37 48.45 30.24 29.80
CA PRO A 37 49.49 29.76 30.70
C PRO A 37 49.16 28.33 31.17
N GLY A 38 50.12 27.42 31.04
CA GLY A 38 49.93 26.00 31.37
C GLY A 38 49.27 25.16 30.28
N GLN A 39 49.03 25.72 29.08
CA GLN A 39 48.39 25.03 27.94
C GLN A 39 46.99 24.47 28.25
N THR A 40 46.31 25.03 29.25
CA THR A 40 44.98 24.59 29.70
C THR A 40 43.93 25.67 29.50
N LEU A 41 42.71 25.25 29.19
CA LEU A 41 41.55 26.14 29.11
C LEU A 41 41.17 26.61 30.52
N THR A 42 40.81 27.87 30.66
CA THR A 42 40.25 28.37 31.92
C THR A 42 38.80 27.93 32.07
N ALA A 43 38.26 27.91 33.29
CA ALA A 43 36.84 27.58 33.53
C ALA A 43 35.87 28.46 32.72
N ARG A 44 36.24 29.72 32.45
CA ARG A 44 35.48 30.63 31.59
C ARG A 44 35.52 30.21 30.12
N ASP A 45 36.68 29.77 29.63
CA ASP A 45 36.84 29.28 28.26
C ASP A 45 36.06 27.97 28.05
N GLU A 46 36.05 27.07 29.03
CA GLU A 46 35.24 25.84 28.99
C GLU A 46 33.74 26.13 28.95
N ALA A 47 33.26 27.07 29.78
CA ALA A 47 31.86 27.49 29.76
C ALA A 47 31.48 28.12 28.40
N LEU A 48 32.39 28.88 27.78
CA LEU A 48 32.16 29.46 26.46
C LEU A 48 32.16 28.40 25.35
N ARG A 49 33.08 27.43 25.41
CA ARG A 49 33.12 26.28 24.49
C ARG A 49 31.81 25.52 24.52
N ALA A 50 31.31 25.20 25.71
CA ALA A 50 30.03 24.53 25.86
C ALA A 50 28.87 25.31 25.21
N ARG A 51 28.86 26.65 25.31
CA ARG A 51 27.82 27.47 24.67
C ARG A 51 27.94 27.50 23.15
N LEU A 52 29.14 27.61 22.60
CA LEU A 52 29.38 27.64 21.15
C LEU A 52 29.01 26.31 20.49
N VAL A 53 29.41 25.18 21.08
CA VAL A 53 29.05 23.84 20.58
C VAL A 53 27.52 23.63 20.61
N ASN A 54 26.85 24.11 21.65
CA ASN A 54 25.38 24.07 21.69
C ASN A 54 24.74 24.90 20.58
N LEU A 55 25.32 26.06 20.24
CA LEU A 55 24.81 26.93 19.19
C LEU A 55 24.84 26.25 17.80
N GLU A 56 25.87 25.46 17.51
CA GLU A 56 25.96 24.66 16.28
C GLU A 56 24.78 23.67 16.16
N ASN A 57 24.37 23.04 17.27
CA ASN A 57 23.16 22.20 17.31
C ASN A 57 21.88 23.01 17.04
N TYR A 58 21.77 24.25 17.54
CA TYR A 58 20.61 25.11 17.28
C TYR A 58 20.45 25.42 15.78
N TYR A 59 21.55 25.69 15.06
CA TYR A 59 21.48 25.91 13.61
C TYR A 59 20.98 24.69 12.87
N PHE A 60 21.41 23.48 13.26
CA PHE A 60 20.90 22.24 12.67
C PHE A 60 19.37 22.13 12.83
N PHE A 61 18.81 22.41 14.01
CA PHE A 61 17.35 22.37 14.22
C PHE A 61 16.56 23.27 13.27
N TYR A 62 17.09 24.46 12.93
CA TYR A 62 16.45 25.32 11.93
C TYR A 62 16.53 24.72 10.53
N THR A 63 17.67 24.13 10.14
CA THR A 63 17.81 23.49 8.83
C THR A 63 16.98 22.21 8.69
N VAL A 64 16.69 21.52 9.78
CA VAL A 64 15.86 20.30 9.79
C VAL A 64 14.45 20.58 9.26
N VAL A 65 13.89 21.76 9.52
CA VAL A 65 12.56 22.13 8.99
C VAL A 65 12.58 22.23 7.46
N ASP A 66 13.61 22.86 6.89
CA ASP A 66 13.79 22.95 5.44
C ASP A 66 14.13 21.59 4.81
N LEU A 67 14.89 20.76 5.54
CA LEU A 67 15.25 19.39 5.17
C LEU A 67 14.02 18.49 5.09
N LEU A 68 13.11 18.60 6.06
CA LEU A 68 11.89 17.80 6.17
C LEU A 68 10.78 18.23 5.20
N ARG A 69 10.78 19.49 4.74
CA ARG A 69 9.74 20.03 3.84
C ARG A 69 9.38 19.08 2.67
N PRO A 70 10.33 18.62 1.83
CA PRO A 70 10.00 17.71 0.72
C PRO A 70 9.46 16.35 1.19
N HIS A 71 9.99 15.80 2.29
CA HIS A 71 9.51 14.52 2.84
C HIS A 71 8.09 14.63 3.39
N PHE A 72 7.77 15.74 4.05
CA PHE A 72 6.43 16.00 4.57
C PHE A 72 5.42 16.12 3.44
N VAL A 73 5.73 16.89 2.39
CA VAL A 73 4.87 16.99 1.20
C VAL A 73 4.67 15.60 0.58
N ASN A 74 5.74 14.82 0.42
CA ASN A 74 5.65 13.48 -0.12
C ASN A 74 4.77 12.56 0.74
N PHE A 75 4.94 12.60 2.06
CA PHE A 75 4.16 11.83 3.01
C PHE A 75 2.66 12.16 2.90
N VAL A 76 2.31 13.45 2.87
CA VAL A 76 0.91 13.88 2.69
C VAL A 76 0.33 13.35 1.37
N LEU A 77 1.08 13.47 0.27
CA LEU A 77 0.64 12.94 -1.03
C LEU A 77 0.45 11.42 -1.00
N MET A 78 1.37 10.67 -0.41
CA MET A 78 1.28 9.22 -0.26
C MET A 78 0.06 8.81 0.56
N VAL A 79 -0.21 9.53 1.66
CA VAL A 79 -1.37 9.31 2.53
C VAL A 79 -2.69 9.62 1.81
N LEU A 80 -2.71 10.63 0.93
CA LEU A 80 -3.88 10.94 0.11
C LEU A 80 -4.12 9.88 -0.98
N VAL A 81 -3.06 9.47 -1.69
CA VAL A 81 -3.14 8.49 -2.79
C VAL A 81 -3.54 7.11 -2.29
N THR A 82 -3.01 6.67 -1.15
CA THR A 82 -3.36 5.36 -0.54
C THR A 82 -4.68 5.40 0.24
N SER A 83 -5.43 6.50 0.17
CA SER A 83 -6.75 6.60 0.79
C SER A 83 -7.76 5.72 0.06
N PRO A 84 -8.69 5.06 0.79
CA PRO A 84 -9.76 4.26 0.16
C PRO A 84 -10.66 5.10 -0.77
N ILE A 85 -10.64 6.43 -0.64
CA ILE A 85 -11.37 7.36 -1.53
C ILE A 85 -10.89 7.24 -2.99
N TRP A 86 -9.58 7.00 -3.20
CA TRP A 86 -8.97 7.01 -4.54
C TRP A 86 -8.67 5.60 -5.07
N THR A 87 -8.25 4.68 -4.21
CA THR A 87 -7.69 3.39 -4.62
C THR A 87 -8.42 2.17 -4.06
N ASP A 88 -9.57 2.39 -3.41
CA ASP A 88 -10.38 1.35 -2.79
C ASP A 88 -9.54 0.44 -1.84
N VAL A 89 -10.00 -0.79 -1.58
CA VAL A 89 -9.32 -1.79 -0.75
C VAL A 89 -7.87 -2.01 -1.22
N HIS A 90 -7.61 -2.01 -2.53
CA HIS A 90 -6.32 -2.37 -3.12
C HIS A 90 -5.18 -1.39 -2.83
N GLY A 91 -5.46 -0.09 -2.67
CA GLY A 91 -4.43 0.87 -2.25
C GLY A 91 -4.38 1.09 -0.74
N SER A 92 -5.48 0.83 -0.02
CA SER A 92 -5.54 0.99 1.44
C SER A 92 -4.55 0.09 2.18
N GLN A 93 -4.32 -1.14 1.67
CA GLN A 93 -3.34 -2.10 2.23
C GLN A 93 -1.90 -1.58 2.19
N TRP A 94 -1.55 -0.72 1.22
CA TRP A 94 -0.20 -0.19 1.06
C TRP A 94 0.06 1.04 1.92
N ARG A 95 -0.96 1.59 2.59
CA ARG A 95 -0.88 2.84 3.35
C ARG A 95 0.16 2.80 4.47
N THR A 96 0.15 1.73 5.27
CA THR A 96 1.08 1.58 6.41
C THR A 96 2.52 1.40 5.94
N LEU A 97 2.73 0.56 4.93
CA LEU A 97 4.05 0.32 4.34
C LEU A 97 4.60 1.59 3.68
N SER A 98 3.76 2.31 2.95
CA SER A 98 4.08 3.61 2.34
C SER A 98 4.52 4.65 3.38
N ALA A 99 3.76 4.76 4.47
CA ALA A 99 4.04 5.70 5.55
C ALA A 99 5.37 5.35 6.24
N LEU A 100 5.61 4.06 6.51
CA LEU A 100 6.85 3.60 7.11
C LEU A 100 8.05 3.85 6.17
N ALA A 101 7.93 3.52 4.88
CA ALA A 101 8.99 3.73 3.90
C ALA A 101 9.34 5.22 3.74
N ALA A 102 8.33 6.09 3.68
CA ALA A 102 8.54 7.54 3.65
C ALA A 102 9.22 8.07 4.92
N ALA A 103 8.83 7.57 6.09
CA ALA A 103 9.46 7.93 7.37
C ALA A 103 10.92 7.44 7.44
N CYS A 104 11.20 6.21 7.01
CA CYS A 104 12.54 5.67 6.93
C CYS A 104 13.43 6.48 5.98
N LEU A 105 12.92 6.86 4.81
CA LEU A 105 13.66 7.68 3.85
C LEU A 105 14.00 9.07 4.42
N ALA A 106 13.06 9.70 5.13
CA ALA A 106 13.28 10.97 5.82
C ALA A 106 14.34 10.85 6.93
N ALA A 107 14.26 9.79 7.75
CA ALA A 107 15.24 9.54 8.80
C ALA A 107 16.64 9.28 8.22
N MET A 108 16.74 8.56 7.10
CA MET A 108 17.99 8.30 6.41
C MET A 108 18.62 9.60 5.85
N ASP A 109 17.83 10.47 5.23
CA ASP A 109 18.30 11.77 4.74
C ASP A 109 18.82 12.66 5.89
N ILE A 110 18.09 12.73 7.01
CA ILE A 110 18.54 13.44 8.22
C ILE A 110 19.85 12.86 8.74
N PHE A 111 19.95 11.52 8.79
CA PHE A 111 21.14 10.85 9.27
C PHE A 111 22.36 11.20 8.42
N ILE A 112 22.25 11.11 7.08
CA ILE A 112 23.34 11.42 6.15
C ILE A 112 23.79 12.89 6.27
N VAL A 113 22.84 13.83 6.35
CA VAL A 113 23.17 15.26 6.50
C VAL A 113 23.82 15.54 7.86
N LYS A 114 23.36 14.89 8.93
CA LYS A 114 23.88 15.07 10.29
C LYS A 114 25.30 14.53 10.45
N THR A 115 25.62 13.39 9.83
CA THR A 115 26.93 12.74 9.96
C THR A 115 27.99 13.32 9.03
N TYR A 116 27.59 14.15 8.05
CA TYR A 116 28.53 14.77 7.12
C TYR A 116 29.46 15.76 7.84
N ASP A 117 30.75 15.70 7.51
CA ASP A 117 31.73 16.67 8.01
C ASP A 117 31.69 17.96 7.18
N HIS A 118 31.05 18.97 7.75
CA HIS A 118 30.92 20.32 7.21
C HIS A 118 32.26 21.01 6.94
N GLN A 119 33.36 20.49 7.51
CA GLN A 119 34.69 21.09 7.44
C GLN A 119 35.63 20.43 6.46
N SER A 120 35.20 19.34 5.82
CA SER A 120 36.01 18.66 4.81
C SER A 120 36.47 19.62 3.70
N ASN A 121 35.64 20.59 3.33
CA ASN A 121 35.98 21.60 2.31
C ASN A 121 36.87 22.75 2.81
N SER A 122 37.17 22.85 4.11
CA SER A 122 37.96 23.95 4.67
C SER A 122 39.45 23.86 4.32
N ALA A 123 39.93 22.66 4.02
CA ALA A 123 41.30 22.40 3.60
C ALA A 123 41.51 22.46 2.08
N SER A 124 40.42 22.49 1.30
CA SER A 124 40.48 22.48 -0.17
C SER A 124 40.86 23.84 -0.74
N ILE A 125 41.92 23.87 -1.55
CA ILE A 125 42.46 25.10 -2.15
C ILE A 125 41.97 25.25 -3.60
N ARG A 126 41.67 24.14 -4.28
CA ARG A 126 41.20 24.12 -5.67
C ARG A 126 39.72 23.83 -5.73
N LEU A 127 39.05 24.35 -6.75
CA LEU A 127 37.61 24.13 -6.97
C LEU A 127 37.27 22.66 -7.25
N GLU A 128 38.18 21.94 -7.91
CA GLU A 128 38.03 20.51 -8.21
C GLU A 128 38.05 19.61 -6.96
N ASP A 129 38.68 20.09 -5.88
CA ASP A 129 38.79 19.38 -4.59
C ASP A 129 37.64 19.73 -3.62
N ILE A 130 36.66 20.52 -4.04
CA ILE A 130 35.51 20.92 -3.21
C ILE A 130 34.37 19.94 -3.45
N ASP A 131 33.90 19.31 -2.37
CA ASP A 131 32.70 18.49 -2.42
C ASP A 131 31.44 19.38 -2.32
N PHE A 132 30.63 19.39 -3.36
CA PHE A 132 29.33 20.07 -3.40
C PHE A 132 28.22 19.23 -2.75
N PHE A 133 28.51 18.65 -1.58
CA PHE A 133 27.63 17.71 -0.88
C PHE A 133 26.17 18.20 -0.75
N PHE A 134 25.94 19.44 -0.29
CA PHE A 134 24.56 19.92 -0.08
C PHE A 134 23.77 20.08 -1.39
N TRP A 135 24.44 20.33 -2.52
CA TRP A 135 23.81 20.43 -3.84
C TRP A 135 23.50 19.04 -4.39
N SER A 136 24.46 18.11 -4.33
CA SER A 136 24.26 16.74 -4.76
C SER A 136 23.20 16.04 -3.90
N MET A 137 23.22 16.24 -2.58
CA MET A 137 22.24 15.70 -1.64
C MET A 137 20.81 16.17 -1.96
N ARG A 138 20.64 17.43 -2.37
CA ARG A 138 19.32 17.94 -2.82
C ARG A 138 18.81 17.19 -4.05
N CYS A 139 19.68 16.89 -5.01
CA CYS A 139 19.32 16.08 -6.18
C CYS A 139 19.00 14.63 -5.78
N TYR A 140 19.86 13.99 -4.99
CA TYR A 140 19.65 12.62 -4.51
C TYR A 140 18.34 12.47 -3.74
N ARG A 141 17.97 13.45 -2.91
CA ARG A 141 16.70 13.45 -2.18
C ARG A 141 15.50 13.40 -3.11
N LEU A 142 15.48 14.27 -4.13
CA LEU A 142 14.37 14.32 -5.09
C LEU A 142 14.29 13.04 -5.92
N VAL A 143 15.44 12.51 -6.34
CA VAL A 143 15.51 11.23 -7.08
C VAL A 143 15.04 10.07 -6.21
N ALA A 144 15.45 10.01 -4.94
CA ALA A 144 15.04 8.96 -4.02
C ALA A 144 13.53 9.00 -3.73
N LEU A 145 12.96 10.19 -3.54
CA LEU A 145 11.51 10.37 -3.40
C LEU A 145 10.76 9.93 -4.66
N ALA A 146 11.25 10.33 -5.85
CA ALA A 146 10.67 9.92 -7.12
C ALA A 146 10.74 8.40 -7.32
N ALA A 147 11.86 7.76 -6.96
CA ALA A 147 12.03 6.32 -7.04
C ALA A 147 11.05 5.58 -6.12
N LEU A 148 10.91 6.03 -4.86
CA LEU A 148 9.94 5.48 -3.91
C LEU A 148 8.51 5.58 -4.45
N ASN A 149 8.12 6.77 -4.94
CA ASN A 149 6.78 6.99 -5.49
C ASN A 149 6.52 6.16 -6.74
N THR A 150 7.51 6.01 -7.62
CA THR A 150 7.40 5.19 -8.84
C THR A 150 7.23 3.72 -8.48
N MET A 151 8.04 3.21 -7.54
CA MET A 151 7.93 1.84 -7.05
C MET A 151 6.55 1.59 -6.44
N LEU A 152 6.05 2.52 -5.62
CA LEU A 152 4.73 2.39 -5.01
C LEU A 152 3.62 2.43 -6.07
N ALA A 153 3.70 3.36 -7.02
CA ALA A 153 2.71 3.47 -8.09
C ALA A 153 2.62 2.17 -8.90
N ILE A 154 3.76 1.54 -9.21
CA ILE A 154 3.80 0.22 -9.87
C ILE A 154 3.14 -0.85 -8.99
N LEU A 155 3.45 -0.90 -7.70
CA LEU A 155 2.86 -1.88 -6.78
C LEU A 155 1.34 -1.74 -6.67
N ILE A 156 0.84 -0.51 -6.50
CA ILE A 156 -0.60 -0.24 -6.45
C ILE A 156 -1.25 -0.61 -7.78
N TYR A 157 -0.65 -0.25 -8.92
CA TYR A 157 -1.15 -0.63 -10.24
C TYR A 157 -1.25 -2.15 -10.41
N LEU A 158 -0.22 -2.89 -9.99
CA LEU A 158 -0.21 -4.35 -10.03
C LEU A 158 -1.23 -4.99 -9.06
N SER A 159 -1.48 -4.36 -7.91
CA SER A 159 -2.53 -4.77 -6.98
C SER A 159 -3.93 -4.55 -7.56
N CYS A 160 -4.21 -3.37 -8.12
CA CYS A 160 -5.52 -3.07 -8.70
C CYS A 160 -5.83 -3.93 -9.94
N THR A 161 -4.81 -4.31 -10.72
CA THR A 161 -4.99 -5.16 -11.91
C THR A 161 -4.99 -6.66 -11.58
N ASN A 162 -4.91 -7.05 -10.29
CA ASN A 162 -4.81 -8.44 -9.83
C ASN A 162 -3.69 -9.25 -10.52
N ARG A 163 -2.66 -8.58 -11.05
CA ARG A 163 -1.56 -9.25 -11.77
C ARG A 163 -0.50 -9.85 -10.85
N ALA A 164 -0.27 -9.24 -9.69
CA ALA A 164 0.81 -9.65 -8.78
C ALA A 164 0.33 -10.19 -7.42
N PHE A 165 -0.81 -9.71 -6.91
CA PHE A 165 -1.29 -10.05 -5.58
C PHE A 165 -2.78 -10.38 -5.62
N ILE A 166 -3.11 -11.63 -5.96
CA ILE A 166 -4.47 -12.14 -5.89
C ILE A 166 -4.83 -12.23 -4.40
N THR A 167 -5.56 -11.24 -3.88
CA THR A 167 -6.14 -11.34 -2.54
C THR A 167 -7.31 -12.32 -2.63
N LEU A 168 -7.07 -13.56 -2.22
CA LEU A 168 -8.14 -14.53 -2.02
C LEU A 168 -9.10 -13.94 -0.96
N PRO A 169 -10.41 -13.83 -1.23
CA PRO A 169 -11.37 -13.39 -0.22
C PRO A 169 -11.23 -14.27 1.00
N SER A 170 -11.34 -13.66 2.19
CA SER A 170 -11.14 -14.38 3.44
C SER A 170 -12.17 -15.52 3.57
N PRO A 171 -11.85 -16.63 4.27
CA PRO A 171 -12.79 -17.72 4.48
C PRO A 171 -14.21 -17.29 4.93
N PRO A 172 -14.39 -16.33 5.86
CA PRO A 172 -15.72 -15.87 6.22
C PRO A 172 -16.42 -15.08 5.10
N GLU A 173 -15.71 -14.23 4.35
CA GLU A 173 -16.29 -13.50 3.22
C GLU A 173 -16.76 -14.44 2.11
N ARG A 174 -16.04 -15.55 1.87
CA ARG A 174 -16.47 -16.60 0.94
C ARG A 174 -17.76 -17.26 1.39
N ILE A 175 -17.85 -17.61 2.66
CA ILE A 175 -19.06 -18.23 3.24
C ILE A 175 -20.24 -17.27 3.15
N GLU A 176 -20.02 -15.98 3.44
CA GLU A 176 -21.06 -14.96 3.35
C GLU A 176 -21.53 -14.76 1.90
N ALA A 177 -20.61 -14.67 0.94
CA ALA A 177 -20.96 -14.56 -0.48
C ALA A 177 -21.76 -15.77 -0.98
N LEU A 178 -21.33 -16.99 -0.60
CA LEU A 178 -22.06 -18.23 -0.91
C LEU A 178 -23.44 -18.23 -0.26
N THR A 179 -23.54 -17.82 1.00
CA THR A 179 -24.81 -17.77 1.73
C THR A 179 -25.77 -16.76 1.10
N ARG A 180 -25.30 -15.57 0.71
CA ARG A 180 -26.12 -14.58 -0.01
C ARG A 180 -26.63 -15.13 -1.34
N SER A 181 -25.77 -15.83 -2.09
CA SER A 181 -26.18 -16.46 -3.35
C SER A 181 -27.22 -17.57 -3.13
N LEU A 182 -27.01 -18.41 -2.10
CA LEU A 182 -27.89 -19.51 -1.73
C LEU A 182 -29.25 -19.01 -1.23
N LEU A 183 -29.28 -17.92 -0.46
CA LEU A 183 -30.51 -17.26 -0.05
C LEU A 183 -31.30 -16.71 -1.25
N SER A 184 -30.62 -16.13 -2.25
CA SER A 184 -31.26 -15.68 -3.49
C SER A 184 -31.88 -16.86 -4.24
N VAL A 185 -31.14 -17.95 -4.44
CA VAL A 185 -31.64 -19.17 -5.08
C VAL A 185 -32.82 -19.76 -4.31
N LYS A 186 -32.70 -19.89 -2.99
CA LYS A 186 -33.77 -20.38 -2.11
C LYS A 186 -35.04 -19.53 -2.25
N SER A 187 -34.92 -18.21 -2.25
CA SER A 187 -36.08 -17.30 -2.39
C SER A 187 -36.81 -17.50 -3.73
N LYS A 188 -36.05 -17.65 -4.84
CA LYS A 188 -36.61 -17.92 -6.17
C LYS A 188 -37.29 -19.28 -6.22
N MET A 189 -36.68 -20.30 -5.62
CA MET A 189 -37.25 -21.65 -5.56
C MET A 189 -38.54 -21.68 -4.73
N SER A 190 -38.57 -20.99 -3.58
CA SER A 190 -39.78 -20.84 -2.77
C SER A 190 -40.88 -20.10 -3.54
N ALA A 191 -40.57 -19.00 -4.22
CA ALA A 191 -41.52 -18.28 -5.05
C ALA A 191 -42.06 -19.17 -6.19
N MET A 192 -41.20 -19.91 -6.88
CA MET A 192 -41.60 -20.87 -7.92
C MET A 192 -42.49 -21.97 -7.35
N GLY A 193 -42.18 -22.49 -6.16
CA GLY A 193 -42.99 -23.47 -5.46
C GLY A 193 -44.40 -22.95 -5.15
N ILE A 194 -44.51 -21.70 -4.68
CA ILE A 194 -45.80 -21.04 -4.44
C ILE A 194 -46.56 -20.90 -5.77
N VAL A 195 -45.93 -20.36 -6.82
CA VAL A 195 -46.57 -20.20 -8.14
C VAL A 195 -47.07 -21.54 -8.69
N ARG A 196 -46.25 -22.59 -8.63
CA ARG A 196 -46.63 -23.94 -9.06
C ARG A 196 -47.78 -24.49 -8.23
N ASN A 197 -47.75 -24.33 -6.92
CA ASN A 197 -48.82 -24.79 -6.04
C ASN A 197 -50.14 -24.07 -6.32
N THR A 198 -50.08 -22.74 -6.49
CA THR A 198 -51.23 -21.92 -6.88
C THR A 198 -51.78 -22.33 -8.24
N ALA A 199 -50.93 -22.49 -9.26
CA ALA A 199 -51.34 -22.90 -10.59
C ALA A 199 -51.97 -24.30 -10.63
N LEU A 200 -51.54 -25.21 -9.75
CA LEU A 200 -52.13 -26.55 -9.63
C LEU A 200 -53.46 -26.55 -8.86
N ARG A 201 -53.62 -25.65 -7.88
CA ARG A 201 -54.83 -25.55 -7.05
C ARG A 201 -55.97 -24.80 -7.77
N ASP A 202 -55.64 -23.82 -8.58
CA ASP A 202 -56.62 -23.07 -9.37
C ASP A 202 -57.05 -23.87 -10.62
N SER A 203 -58.36 -24.01 -10.83
CA SER A 203 -58.90 -24.83 -11.94
C SER A 203 -58.68 -24.20 -13.32
N GLU A 204 -58.70 -22.87 -13.42
CA GLU A 204 -58.50 -22.16 -14.68
C GLU A 204 -57.01 -22.19 -15.07
N LEU A 205 -56.11 -21.85 -14.15
CA LEU A 205 -54.67 -21.87 -14.40
C LEU A 205 -54.17 -23.30 -14.70
N ARG A 206 -54.70 -24.30 -13.99
CA ARG A 206 -54.37 -25.71 -14.26
C ARG A 206 -54.81 -26.12 -15.66
N SER A 207 -56.03 -25.78 -16.07
CA SER A 207 -56.53 -26.07 -17.42
C SER A 207 -55.67 -25.41 -18.50
N ARG A 208 -55.33 -24.12 -18.33
CA ARG A 208 -54.45 -23.39 -19.27
C ARG A 208 -53.04 -23.98 -19.32
N SER A 209 -52.45 -24.33 -18.19
CA SER A 209 -51.13 -24.97 -18.13
C SER A 209 -51.15 -26.34 -18.81
N GLN A 210 -52.17 -27.17 -18.56
CA GLN A 210 -52.32 -28.46 -19.22
C GLN A 210 -52.52 -28.33 -20.73
N ALA A 211 -53.34 -27.37 -21.18
CA ALA A 211 -53.54 -27.09 -22.59
C ALA A 211 -52.25 -26.62 -23.28
N TYR A 212 -51.48 -25.75 -22.63
CA TYR A 212 -50.16 -25.33 -23.11
C TYR A 212 -49.21 -26.52 -23.26
N TRP A 213 -49.05 -27.35 -22.22
CA TRP A 213 -48.14 -28.50 -22.27
C TRP A 213 -48.59 -29.56 -23.28
N ALA A 214 -49.90 -29.80 -23.41
CA ALA A 214 -50.43 -30.70 -24.44
C ALA A 214 -50.17 -30.18 -25.85
N HIS A 215 -50.25 -28.85 -26.05
CA HIS A 215 -49.90 -28.21 -27.31
C HIS A 215 -48.40 -28.31 -27.61
N GLU A 216 -47.54 -28.01 -26.64
CA GLU A 216 -46.07 -28.09 -26.77
C GLU A 216 -45.61 -29.51 -27.09
N VAL A 217 -46.15 -30.53 -26.41
CA VAL A 217 -45.85 -31.94 -26.69
C VAL A 217 -46.28 -32.32 -28.10
N ARG A 218 -47.45 -31.85 -28.55
CA ARG A 218 -47.91 -32.10 -29.93
C ARG A 218 -47.01 -31.40 -30.95
N LEU A 219 -46.65 -30.14 -30.72
CA LEU A 219 -45.75 -29.37 -31.57
C LEU A 219 -44.37 -30.04 -31.65
N MET A 220 -43.81 -30.45 -30.50
CA MET A 220 -42.52 -31.15 -30.47
C MET A 220 -42.60 -32.51 -31.17
N SER A 221 -43.70 -33.25 -31.04
CA SER A 221 -43.93 -34.49 -31.78
C SER A 221 -43.95 -34.25 -33.28
N GLU A 222 -44.68 -33.24 -33.74
CA GLU A 222 -44.77 -32.85 -35.16
C GLU A 222 -43.41 -32.39 -35.71
N VAL A 223 -42.68 -31.57 -34.95
CA VAL A 223 -41.31 -31.15 -35.31
C VAL A 223 -40.35 -32.35 -35.36
N MET A 224 -40.52 -33.34 -34.47
CA MET A 224 -39.74 -34.58 -34.47
C MET A 224 -40.19 -35.58 -35.55
N GLU A 225 -41.32 -35.37 -36.23
CA GLU A 225 -41.71 -36.15 -37.40
C GLU A 225 -41.02 -35.62 -38.68
N GLU A 226 -40.51 -34.38 -38.64
CA GLU A 226 -39.77 -33.79 -39.75
C GLU A 226 -38.38 -34.44 -39.88
N ARG A 227 -38.15 -35.09 -41.03
CA ARG A 227 -36.94 -35.88 -41.30
C ARG A 227 -35.66 -35.05 -41.15
N ASP A 228 -35.67 -33.81 -41.63
CA ASP A 228 -34.51 -32.92 -41.60
C ASP A 228 -34.12 -32.55 -40.16
N VAL A 229 -35.09 -32.42 -39.24
CA VAL A 229 -34.85 -32.12 -37.82
C VAL A 229 -34.31 -33.35 -37.10
N VAL A 230 -34.88 -34.53 -37.37
CA VAL A 230 -34.39 -35.80 -36.79
C VAL A 230 -32.97 -36.09 -37.24
N GLU A 231 -32.67 -35.94 -38.54
CA GLU A 231 -31.33 -36.13 -39.08
C GLU A 231 -30.34 -35.09 -38.53
N GLY A 232 -30.78 -33.84 -38.35
CA GLY A 232 -30.00 -32.77 -37.72
C GLY A 232 -29.67 -33.03 -36.24
N ILE A 233 -30.65 -33.47 -35.45
CA ILE A 233 -30.46 -33.83 -34.04
C ILE A 233 -29.57 -35.07 -33.93
N ASN A 234 -29.80 -36.10 -34.73
CA ASN A 234 -29.00 -37.31 -34.71
C ASN A 234 -27.53 -37.03 -35.11
N ASN A 235 -27.31 -36.13 -36.08
CA ASN A 235 -25.97 -35.67 -36.44
C ASN A 235 -25.31 -34.88 -35.28
N ALA A 236 -26.03 -33.96 -34.63
CA ALA A 236 -25.51 -33.23 -33.47
C ALA A 236 -25.19 -34.15 -32.29
N LEU A 237 -26.05 -35.13 -32.02
CA LEU A 237 -25.92 -36.09 -30.93
C LEU A 237 -24.79 -37.09 -31.19
N SER A 238 -24.62 -37.56 -32.42
CA SER A 238 -23.53 -38.48 -32.79
C SER A 238 -22.18 -37.79 -32.98
N SER A 239 -22.17 -36.53 -33.45
CA SER A 239 -20.92 -35.81 -33.75
C SER A 239 -20.40 -34.93 -32.60
N ARG A 240 -21.24 -34.45 -31.67
CA ARG A 240 -20.83 -33.43 -30.69
C ARG A 240 -21.14 -33.74 -29.23
N ILE A 241 -21.94 -34.75 -28.91
CA ILE A 241 -22.37 -35.04 -27.54
C ILE A 241 -22.14 -36.52 -27.23
N ASP A 242 -21.13 -36.82 -26.39
CA ASP A 242 -20.94 -38.18 -25.88
C ASP A 242 -22.06 -38.49 -24.86
N MET A 243 -23.09 -39.21 -25.31
CA MET A 243 -24.24 -39.58 -24.49
C MET A 243 -23.83 -40.39 -23.25
N GLN A 244 -22.75 -41.17 -23.33
CA GLN A 244 -22.25 -41.94 -22.18
C GLN A 244 -21.59 -41.00 -21.16
N ALA A 245 -20.87 -39.98 -21.63
CA ALA A 245 -20.32 -38.94 -20.75
C ALA A 245 -21.44 -38.15 -20.06
N VAL A 246 -22.49 -37.77 -20.78
CA VAL A 246 -23.64 -37.04 -20.21
C VAL A 246 -24.38 -37.89 -19.17
N LEU A 247 -24.61 -39.18 -19.44
CA LEU A 247 -25.23 -40.09 -18.47
C LEU A 247 -24.37 -40.29 -17.22
N LYS A 248 -23.06 -40.44 -17.40
CA LYS A 248 -22.11 -40.55 -16.29
C LYS A 248 -22.07 -39.29 -15.44
N ASP A 249 -22.09 -38.10 -16.05
CA ASP A 249 -22.12 -36.82 -15.35
C ASP A 249 -23.45 -36.60 -14.62
N ALA A 250 -24.57 -36.99 -15.23
CA ALA A 250 -25.89 -36.94 -14.59
C ALA A 250 -25.98 -37.87 -13.37
N ASP A 251 -25.44 -39.08 -13.48
CA ASP A 251 -25.42 -40.06 -12.39
C ASP A 251 -24.48 -39.59 -11.25
N ALA A 252 -23.32 -39.04 -11.60
CA ALA A 252 -22.39 -38.42 -10.64
C ALA A 252 -23.01 -37.21 -9.94
N TYR A 253 -23.73 -36.34 -10.66
CA TYR A 253 -24.43 -35.19 -10.08
C TYR A 253 -25.56 -35.64 -9.13
N THR A 254 -26.35 -36.63 -9.55
CA THR A 254 -27.46 -37.17 -8.75
C THR A 254 -26.94 -37.83 -7.47
N GLN A 255 -25.87 -38.62 -7.57
CA GLN A 255 -25.19 -39.20 -6.40
C GLN A 255 -24.59 -38.13 -5.48
N ALA A 256 -23.96 -37.08 -6.02
CA ALA A 256 -23.39 -35.99 -5.22
C ALA A 256 -24.45 -35.16 -4.49
N VAL A 257 -25.63 -34.96 -5.09
CA VAL A 257 -26.76 -34.26 -4.45
C VAL A 257 -27.46 -35.14 -3.41
N LEU A 258 -27.56 -36.46 -3.65
CA LEU A 258 -28.24 -37.40 -2.77
C LEU A 258 -27.37 -37.94 -1.62
N GLN A 259 -26.05 -38.06 -1.79
CA GLN A 259 -25.14 -38.56 -0.75
C GLN A 259 -25.26 -37.80 0.59
N PRO A 260 -25.25 -36.45 0.62
CA PRO A 260 -25.42 -35.70 1.86
C PRO A 260 -26.79 -35.92 2.51
N LEU A 261 -27.82 -36.19 1.71
CA LEU A 261 -29.18 -36.45 2.19
C LEU A 261 -29.34 -37.89 2.71
N GLN A 262 -28.59 -38.84 2.16
CA GLN A 262 -28.54 -40.23 2.63
C GLN A 262 -27.69 -40.37 3.91
N SER A 263 -26.64 -39.57 4.09
CA SER A 263 -25.91 -39.51 5.38
C SER A 263 -26.72 -38.88 6.51
N LEU A 264 -27.90 -38.31 6.21
CA LEU A 264 -28.84 -37.75 7.18
C LEU A 264 -29.99 -38.73 7.53
N THR A 265 -29.85 -40.02 7.20
CA THR A 265 -30.79 -41.06 7.69
C THR A 265 -30.65 -41.27 9.20
N PRO A 266 -31.73 -41.64 9.91
CA PRO A 266 -31.95 -41.31 11.31
C PRO A 266 -31.36 -42.34 12.29
N ASP A 267 -30.03 -42.50 12.30
CA ASP A 267 -29.34 -43.22 13.39
C ASP A 267 -28.61 -42.28 14.38
N ASP A 268 -28.55 -40.98 14.10
CA ASP A 268 -28.02 -39.96 15.04
C ASP A 268 -29.14 -39.20 15.79
N ALA A 269 -30.35 -39.76 15.84
CA ALA A 269 -31.49 -39.21 16.58
C ALA A 269 -31.84 -40.04 17.85
N THR A 270 -30.82 -40.49 18.58
CA THR A 270 -30.92 -40.90 19.99
C THR A 270 -29.84 -40.25 20.83
#